data_AF-A0A6B1Y5T3-F1
#
_entry.id   AF-A0A6B1Y5T3-F1
#
_cell.length_a   1.000
_cell.length_b   1.000
_cell.length_c   1.000
_cell.angle_alpha   90.00
_cell.angle_beta   90.00
_cell.angle_gamma   90.00
#
_symmetry.space_group_name_H-M   'P 1'
#
loop_
_entity.id
_entity.type
_entity.pdbx_description
1 polymer ?
#
loop_
_entity_poly.entity_id
_entity_poly.type
_entity_poly.pdbx_seq_one_letter_code
_entity_poly.pdbx_strand_id
1 'polypeptide(L)' 'MRCFLRGCRWDEGSLVTVGPDLMLRQRCRRCGAHRYLSVEAPPEEA' A
#
# COMPACT_ATOMS: atom_id res chain seq x y z
N MET A 1 -2.35 -11.75 16.72
CA MET A 1 -3.30 -10.63 16.93
C MET A 1 -2.61 -9.33 17.38
N ARG A 2 -1.57 -8.81 16.70
CA ARG A 2 -0.84 -7.61 17.21
C ARG A 2 -1.51 -6.26 16.88
N CYS A 3 -2.36 -6.20 15.85
CA CYS A 3 -2.93 -4.94 15.35
C CYS A 3 -4.43 -4.75 15.61
N PHE A 4 -5.11 -5.75 16.18
CA PHE A 4 -6.58 -5.71 16.36
C PHE A 4 -7.06 -4.48 17.14
N LEU A 5 -6.36 -4.10 18.22
CA LEU A 5 -6.76 -2.97 19.08
C LEU A 5 -6.14 -1.62 18.69
N ARG A 6 -4.99 -1.61 18.02
CA ARG A 6 -4.18 -0.40 17.80
C ARG A 6 -4.04 0.00 16.32
N GLY A 7 -4.73 -0.70 15.44
CA GLY A 7 -4.58 -0.56 14.00
C GLY A 7 -3.22 -1.01 13.47
N CYS A 8 -3.16 -1.11 12.14
CA CYS A 8 -1.92 -1.32 11.41
C CYS A 8 -1.11 -0.01 11.32
N ARG A 9 0.22 -0.14 11.38
CA ARG A 9 1.15 0.94 11.04
C ARG A 9 1.91 0.54 9.79
N TRP A 10 1.56 1.18 8.68
CA TRP A 10 2.09 0.89 7.36
C TRP A 10 3.48 1.52 7.20
N ASP A 11 4.34 0.87 6.43
CA ASP A 11 5.58 1.47 5.95
C ASP A 11 5.31 2.46 4.80
N GLU A 12 6.39 3.08 4.29
CA GLU A 12 6.33 3.99 3.15
C GLU A 12 5.73 3.29 1.92
N GLY A 13 6.08 2.02 1.75
CA GLY A 13 5.63 1.18 0.66
C GLY A 13 6.57 1.22 -0.53
N SER A 14 6.20 0.47 -1.55
CA SER A 14 6.91 0.37 -2.82
C SER A 14 5.88 0.28 -3.92
N LEU A 15 6.09 1.03 -5.01
CA LEU A 15 5.28 0.88 -6.21
C LEU A 15 5.52 -0.51 -6.81
N VAL A 16 4.42 -1.21 -7.11
CA VAL A 16 4.42 -2.52 -7.73
C VAL A 16 3.33 -2.58 -8.78
N THR A 17 3.57 -3.35 -9.82
CA THR A 17 2.55 -3.64 -10.84
C THR A 17 1.75 -4.88 -10.41
N VAL A 18 0.43 -4.76 -10.35
CA VAL A 18 -0.51 -5.85 -10.06
C VAL A 18 -1.45 -5.99 -11.26
N GLY A 19 -1.22 -6.98 -12.10
CA GLY A 19 -1.89 -7.05 -13.40
C GLY A 19 -1.47 -5.87 -14.28
N PRO A 20 -2.40 -5.09 -14.85
CA PRO A 20 -2.07 -3.87 -15.60
C PRO A 20 -1.88 -2.63 -14.70
N ASP A 21 -2.26 -2.69 -13.42
CA ASP A 21 -2.36 -1.52 -12.56
C ASP A 21 -1.08 -1.28 -11.76
N LEU A 22 -0.64 -0.01 -11.71
CA LEU A 22 0.39 0.42 -10.76
C LEU A 22 -0.27 0.65 -9.39
N MET A 23 0.26 0.00 -8.35
CA MET A 23 -0.26 0.09 -7.00
C MET A 23 0.85 0.37 -6.00
N LEU A 24 0.52 1.13 -4.94
CA LEU A 24 1.40 1.27 -3.78
C LEU A 24 1.18 0.07 -2.85
N ARG A 25 2.16 -0.83 -2.79
CA ARG A 25 2.18 -1.94 -1.83
C ARG A 25 2.83 -1.49 -0.54
N GLN A 26 2.11 -1.64 0.57
CA GLN A 26 2.62 -1.36 1.92
C GLN A 26 2.53 -2.59 2.81
N ARG A 27 3.48 -2.72 3.74
CA ARG A 27 3.51 -3.76 4.77
C ARG A 27 3.35 -3.14 6.15
N CYS A 28 2.50 -3.74 6.96
CA CYS A 28 2.36 -3.34 8.36
C CYS A 28 3.62 -3.75 9.14
N ARG A 29 4.32 -2.77 9.72
CA ARG A 29 5.53 -2.98 10.54
C ARG A 29 5.29 -3.74 11.84
N ARG A 30 4.02 -3.94 12.24
CA ARG A 30 3.63 -4.62 13.49
C ARG A 30 3.18 -6.06 13.28
N CYS A 31 2.27 -6.30 12.33
CA CYS A 31 1.68 -7.62 12.10
C CYS A 31 2.10 -8.28 10.79
N GLY A 32 2.80 -7.56 9.89
CA GLY A 32 3.22 -8.09 8.60
C GLY A 32 2.12 -8.19 7.54
N ALA A 33 0.89 -7.76 7.83
CA ALA A 33 -0.17 -7.68 6.82
C ALA A 33 0.23 -6.77 5.66
N HIS A 34 -0.27 -7.08 4.46
CA HIS A 34 -0.06 -6.26 3.26
C HIS A 34 -1.35 -5.52 2.90
N ARG A 35 -1.21 -4.32 2.32
CA ARG A 35 -2.29 -3.63 1.62
C ARG A 35 -1.78 -3.09 0.29
N TYR A 36 -2.70 -2.93 -0.65
CA TYR A 36 -2.45 -2.37 -1.97
C TYR A 36 -3.39 -1.18 -2.15
N LEU A 37 -2.82 -0.03 -2.48
CA LEU A 37 -3.56 1.20 -2.73
C LEU A 37 -3.39 1.56 -4.21
N SER A 38 -4.46 1.93 -4.88
CA SER A 38 -4.37 2.55 -6.19
C SER A 38 -3.59 3.85 -6.07
N VAL A 39 -2.66 4.07 -7.00
CA VAL A 39 -2.07 5.40 -7.18
C VAL A 39 -2.84 6.08 -8.28
N GLU A 40 -3.40 7.26 -8.01
CA GLU A 40 -3.87 8.12 -9.09
C GLU A 40 -2.64 8.47 -9.93
N ALA A 41 -2.65 8.06 -11.20
CA ALA A 41 -1.63 8.53 -12.12
C ALA A 41 -1.66 10.07 -12.08
N PRO A 42 -0.50 10.75 -12.06
CA PRO A 42 -0.51 12.20 -12.21
C PRO A 42 -1.32 12.54 -13.47
N PRO A 43 -2.16 13.59 -13.45
CA PRO A 43 -2.90 13.98 -14.63
C PRO A 43 -1.90 14.19 -15.76
N GLU A 44 -2.10 13.46 -16.86
CA GLU A 44 -1.39 13.68 -18.10
C GLU A 44 -1.59 15.17 -18.47
N GLU A 45 -0.52 15.96 -18.36
CA GLU A 45 -0.53 17.35 -18.82
C GLU A 45 -0.76 17.33 -20.34
N ALA A 46 -2.01 17.55 -20.74
CA ALA A 46 -2.46 17.74 -22.12
C ALA A 46 -2.21 19.16 -22.60
#